data_AF-A0A2E0TM68-F1
#
_entry.id   AF-A0A2E0TM68-F1
#
_cell.length_a   1.000
_cell.length_b   1.000
_cell.length_c   1.000
_cell.angle_alpha   90.00
_cell.angle_beta   90.00
_cell.angle_gamma   90.00
#
_symmetry.space_group_name_H-M   'P 1'
#
loop_
_entity.id
_entity.type
_entity.pdbx_description
1 polymer ?
#
loop_
_entity_poly.entity_id
_entity_poly.type
_entity_poly.pdbx_seq_one_letter_code
_entity_poly.pdbx_strand_id
1 'polypeptide(L)'
;MSALDGTVELAELLRRFPPAGEREAGACAEPGGPASEGATVTPLSPAHVLTAVCGVGDAVLLAETLLGAPEVPAEVRVDDGRWLAAHVERQIGSLHRWLEKRLVVPHEGRNAVPTAAGLAAWLAEGRGEDEVALPWKQRTWALLRIVRRDGARIRSEAARDLRALGPASARLERVDAGLRRATEDATRRRDEAVAGAVARRFARELRRVDAPGRGEEALRRAFASGWIARIRADADAVCRAALREEASLLRELVGGCAALAGRALEEGSAPARAAAGGGER
;
A
#
# COMPACT_ATOMS: atom_id res chain seq x y z
N MET A 1 -8.62 -35.59 -7.24
CA MET A 1 -7.96 -34.86 -6.14
C MET A 1 -8.45 -33.42 -6.17
N SER A 2 -8.97 -32.94 -5.03
CA SER A 2 -9.92 -31.82 -4.95
C SER A 2 -9.28 -30.45 -5.16
N ALA A 3 -9.96 -29.56 -5.90
CA ALA A 3 -9.58 -28.16 -6.13
C ALA A 3 -9.65 -27.26 -4.86
N LEU A 4 -9.85 -27.85 -3.69
CA LEU A 4 -10.03 -27.17 -2.40
C LEU A 4 -8.70 -26.88 -1.67
N ASP A 5 -7.59 -27.54 -2.01
CA ASP A 5 -6.34 -27.42 -1.23
C ASP A 5 -5.66 -26.04 -1.37
N GLY A 6 -5.81 -25.35 -2.52
CA GLY A 6 -5.15 -24.06 -2.76
C GLY A 6 -5.84 -22.85 -2.10
N THR A 7 -7.16 -22.91 -1.92
CA THR A 7 -7.95 -21.87 -1.24
C THR A 7 -7.80 -21.98 0.27
N VAL A 8 -7.62 -23.20 0.80
CA VAL A 8 -7.31 -23.45 2.21
C VAL A 8 -5.94 -22.87 2.57
N GLU A 9 -4.92 -23.04 1.72
CA GLU A 9 -3.56 -22.52 1.95
C GLU A 9 -3.54 -20.97 2.08
N LEU A 10 -4.27 -20.23 1.24
CA LEU A 10 -4.34 -18.77 1.32
C LEU A 10 -5.17 -18.28 2.52
N ALA A 11 -6.30 -18.94 2.81
CA ALA A 11 -7.13 -18.63 3.97
C ALA A 11 -6.38 -18.92 5.29
N GLU A 12 -5.58 -19.98 5.33
CA GLU A 12 -4.76 -20.36 6.49
C GLU A 12 -3.57 -19.41 6.69
N LEU A 13 -2.98 -18.90 5.60
CA LEU A 13 -1.96 -17.85 5.65
C LEU A 13 -2.54 -16.53 6.16
N LEU A 14 -3.75 -16.16 5.74
CA LEU A 14 -4.47 -14.99 6.28
C LEU A 14 -4.85 -15.15 7.76
N ARG A 15 -5.10 -16.38 8.24
CA ARG A 15 -5.31 -16.66 9.68
C ARG A 15 -4.02 -16.65 10.50
N ARG A 16 -2.88 -17.05 9.91
CA ARG A 16 -1.56 -17.05 10.58
C ARG A 16 -0.98 -15.64 10.79
N PHE A 17 -1.46 -14.65 10.05
CA PHE A 17 -1.09 -13.24 10.20
C PHE A 17 -2.33 -12.39 10.51
N PRO A 18 -2.91 -12.50 11.72
CA PRO A 18 -4.02 -11.66 12.11
C PRO A 18 -3.61 -10.17 12.06
N PRO A 19 -4.56 -9.23 11.87
CA PRO A 19 -4.29 -7.80 11.99
C PRO A 19 -3.62 -7.49 13.33
N ALA A 20 -2.76 -6.47 13.34
CA ALA A 20 -1.70 -6.22 14.33
C ALA A 20 -2.13 -5.85 15.77
N GLY A 21 -3.23 -6.44 16.28
CA GLY A 21 -3.69 -6.25 17.66
C GLY A 21 -3.06 -7.19 18.68
N GLU A 22 -2.33 -8.23 18.28
CA GLU A 22 -1.80 -9.24 19.19
C GLU A 22 -0.41 -9.69 18.74
N ARG A 23 0.64 -9.15 19.36
CA ARG A 23 1.86 -9.86 19.80
C ARG A 23 2.96 -8.89 20.25
N GLU A 24 3.59 -9.28 21.35
CA GLU A 24 4.62 -8.57 22.09
C GLU A 24 5.92 -8.41 21.31
N ALA A 25 6.57 -7.27 21.54
CA ALA A 25 7.76 -6.80 20.85
C ALA A 25 9.04 -7.47 21.39
N GLY A 26 9.83 -8.05 20.48
CA GLY A 26 11.21 -8.47 20.72
C GLY A 26 12.16 -7.73 19.79
N ALA A 27 13.08 -6.95 20.35
CA ALA A 27 14.06 -6.11 19.68
C ALA A 27 15.15 -6.90 18.92
N CYS A 28 15.77 -6.30 17.90
CA CYS A 28 17.15 -6.62 17.49
C CYS A 28 17.78 -5.54 16.58
N ALA A 29 19.10 -5.45 16.71
CA ALA A 29 20.01 -4.36 16.37
C ALA A 29 20.56 -4.36 14.92
N GLU A 30 21.15 -3.22 14.53
CA GLU A 30 21.94 -3.01 13.30
C GLU A 30 23.35 -3.64 13.36
N PRO A 31 24.05 -3.78 12.21
CA PRO A 31 25.21 -2.90 11.99
C PRO A 31 25.52 -2.53 10.52
N GLY A 32 26.31 -1.46 10.38
CA GLY A 32 26.78 -0.85 9.13
C GLY A 32 28.03 -1.43 8.47
N GLY A 33 28.46 -0.77 7.38
CA GLY A 33 29.75 -1.01 6.70
C GLY A 33 29.80 -0.45 5.26
N PRO A 34 30.92 0.12 4.79
CA PRO A 34 30.93 1.28 3.87
C PRO A 34 31.07 0.97 2.37
N ALA A 35 30.64 1.93 1.55
CA ALA A 35 30.72 1.92 0.09
C ALA A 35 31.98 2.62 -0.45
N SER A 36 32.57 2.07 -1.51
CA SER A 36 33.75 2.60 -2.22
C SER A 36 33.38 3.66 -3.26
N GLU A 37 34.18 4.71 -3.31
CA GLU A 37 34.16 5.81 -4.28
C GLU A 37 34.70 5.40 -5.67
N GLY A 38 34.26 6.12 -6.71
CA GLY A 38 35.07 6.27 -7.93
C GLY A 38 34.36 6.04 -9.27
N ALA A 39 33.32 6.81 -9.60
CA ALA A 39 32.92 7.03 -11.00
C ALA A 39 32.38 8.45 -11.16
N THR A 40 33.08 9.27 -11.94
CA THR A 40 32.65 10.62 -12.33
C THR A 40 31.47 10.52 -13.30
N VAL A 41 30.26 10.59 -12.74
CA VAL A 41 29.00 10.62 -13.48
C VAL A 41 28.74 12.04 -13.96
N THR A 42 28.75 12.23 -15.28
CA THR A 42 28.26 13.44 -15.94
C THR A 42 26.83 13.72 -15.45
N PRO A 43 26.50 14.91 -14.93
CA PRO A 43 25.17 15.17 -14.39
C PRO A 43 24.14 15.09 -15.53
N LEU A 44 23.35 14.02 -15.53
CA LEU A 44 22.17 13.89 -16.37
C LEU A 44 21.24 15.07 -16.04
N SER A 45 20.68 15.71 -17.07
CA SER A 45 19.73 16.79 -16.83
C SER A 45 18.57 16.27 -15.97
N PRO A 46 17.99 17.09 -15.07
CA PRO A 46 16.87 16.67 -14.23
C PRO A 46 15.75 16.03 -15.04
N ALA A 47 15.45 16.56 -16.23
CA ALA A 47 14.47 15.98 -17.16
C ALA A 47 14.82 14.56 -17.62
N HIS A 48 16.10 14.25 -17.86
CA HIS A 48 16.57 12.92 -18.26
C HIS A 48 16.56 11.91 -17.11
N VAL A 49 16.86 12.35 -15.89
CA VAL A 49 16.69 11.54 -14.68
C VAL A 49 15.21 11.25 -14.44
N LEU A 50 14.34 12.23 -14.67
CA LEU A 50 12.90 12.10 -14.49
C LEU A 50 12.26 11.13 -15.48
N THR A 51 12.66 11.12 -16.76
CA THR A 51 12.14 10.13 -17.74
C THR A 51 12.68 8.72 -17.52
N ALA A 52 13.87 8.56 -16.94
CA ALA A 52 14.48 7.24 -16.70
C ALA A 52 14.05 6.60 -15.36
N VAL A 53 13.75 7.40 -14.34
CA VAL A 53 13.59 6.92 -12.96
C VAL A 53 12.14 6.95 -12.47
N CYS A 54 11.34 7.92 -12.91
CA CYS A 54 10.01 8.16 -12.36
C CYS A 54 8.94 7.43 -13.17
N GLY A 55 8.23 6.51 -12.53
CA GLY A 55 6.98 6.03 -13.09
C GLY A 55 5.99 7.20 -13.25
N VAL A 56 5.02 7.09 -14.14
CA VAL A 56 3.98 8.12 -14.38
C VAL A 56 3.34 8.63 -13.06
N GLY A 57 3.29 7.81 -12.01
CA GLY A 57 2.84 8.24 -10.67
C GLY A 57 3.77 9.25 -9.98
N ASP A 58 5.09 9.08 -10.08
CA ASP A 58 6.07 9.99 -9.47
C ASP A 58 6.17 11.32 -10.24
N ALA A 59 5.88 11.32 -11.55
CA ALA A 59 5.78 12.53 -12.37
C ALA A 59 4.55 13.38 -12.02
N VAL A 60 3.41 12.74 -11.71
CA VAL A 60 2.21 13.44 -11.22
C VAL A 60 2.46 14.02 -9.83
N LEU A 61 3.16 13.28 -8.95
CA LEU A 61 3.50 13.73 -7.60
C LEU A 61 4.44 14.94 -7.62
N LEU A 62 5.43 14.95 -8.51
CA LEU A 62 6.33 16.09 -8.70
C LEU A 62 5.58 17.30 -9.28
N ALA A 63 4.63 17.08 -10.21
CA ALA A 63 3.80 18.15 -10.74
C ALA A 63 2.89 18.77 -9.66
N GLU A 64 2.27 17.96 -8.80
CA GLU A 64 1.46 18.47 -7.67
C GLU A 64 2.30 19.21 -6.62
N THR A 65 3.54 18.76 -6.39
CA THR A 65 4.48 19.40 -5.44
C THR A 65 5.07 20.70 -6.01
N LEU A 66 5.36 20.75 -7.31
CA LEU A 66 5.94 21.93 -7.99
C LEU A 66 4.89 22.99 -8.36
N LEU A 67 3.63 22.61 -8.56
CA LEU A 67 2.55 23.54 -8.91
C LEU A 67 1.89 24.21 -7.71
N GLY A 68 2.37 23.94 -6.49
CA GLY A 68 1.92 24.59 -5.27
C GLY A 68 0.51 24.16 -4.88
N ALA A 69 0.40 23.47 -3.74
CA ALA A 69 -0.86 23.52 -3.02
C ALA A 69 -1.21 25.00 -2.77
N PRO A 70 -2.44 25.46 -3.02
CA PRO A 70 -2.82 26.84 -2.73
C PRO A 70 -2.49 27.13 -1.28
N GLU A 71 -1.77 28.23 -1.03
CA GLU A 71 -1.47 28.71 0.32
C GLU A 71 -2.79 28.84 1.10
N VAL A 72 -3.02 27.89 2.01
CA VAL A 72 -4.15 27.95 2.93
C VAL A 72 -3.84 29.09 3.91
N PRO A 73 -4.71 30.10 4.06
CA PRO A 73 -4.45 31.24 4.92
C PRO A 73 -4.20 30.79 6.36
N ALA A 74 -3.23 31.45 7.01
CA ALA A 74 -2.93 31.32 8.43
C ALA A 74 -4.00 32.01 9.29
N GLU A 75 -5.25 31.56 9.21
CA GLU A 75 -6.21 31.80 10.29
C GLU A 75 -6.07 30.66 11.30
N VAL A 76 -5.84 31.02 12.57
CA VAL A 76 -6.00 30.09 13.70
C VAL A 76 -7.50 29.80 13.84
N ARG A 77 -8.03 29.02 12.91
CA ARG A 77 -9.29 28.32 13.11
C ARG A 77 -9.00 27.26 14.14
N VAL A 78 -9.81 27.24 15.20
CA VAL A 78 -9.92 26.06 16.06
C VAL A 78 -10.48 24.96 15.17
N ASP A 79 -9.56 24.27 14.51
CA ASP A 79 -9.86 23.25 13.53
C ASP A 79 -10.19 21.97 14.29
N ASP A 80 -11.44 21.53 14.19
CA ASP A 80 -11.91 20.28 14.78
C ASP A 80 -11.49 19.05 13.94
N GLY A 81 -10.61 19.24 12.96
CA GLY A 81 -10.03 18.20 12.12
C GLY A 81 -10.92 17.76 10.96
N ARG A 82 -12.09 18.40 10.75
CA ARG A 82 -13.02 18.04 9.67
C ARG A 82 -12.41 18.24 8.28
N TRP A 83 -11.65 19.33 8.07
CA TRP A 83 -11.01 19.53 6.76
C TRP A 83 -9.95 18.46 6.52
N LEU A 84 -9.21 18.08 7.56
CA LEU A 84 -8.14 17.09 7.49
C LEU A 84 -8.70 15.72 7.11
N ALA A 85 -9.83 15.33 7.71
CA ALA A 85 -10.57 14.13 7.31
C ALA A 85 -10.97 14.17 5.82
N ALA A 86 -11.54 15.29 5.36
CA ALA A 86 -11.92 15.44 3.96
C ALA A 86 -10.71 15.42 3.01
N HIS A 87 -9.56 15.96 3.42
CA HIS A 87 -8.33 15.95 2.66
C HIS A 87 -7.75 14.52 2.54
N VAL A 88 -7.66 13.81 3.66
CA VAL A 88 -7.19 12.41 3.67
C VAL A 88 -8.11 11.52 2.83
N GLU A 89 -9.43 11.67 2.92
CA GLU A 89 -10.37 10.94 2.05
C GLU A 89 -10.17 11.22 0.56
N ARG A 90 -9.87 12.48 0.20
CA ARG A 90 -9.58 12.84 -1.19
C ARG A 90 -8.33 12.13 -1.70
N GLN A 91 -7.28 12.08 -0.89
CA GLN A 91 -6.02 11.40 -1.21
C GLN A 91 -6.23 9.87 -1.34
N ILE A 92 -6.97 9.26 -0.41
CA ILE A 92 -7.36 7.83 -0.48
C ILE A 92 -8.15 7.56 -1.76
N GLY A 93 -9.10 8.43 -2.11
CA GLY A 93 -9.89 8.33 -3.34
C GLY A 93 -9.04 8.43 -4.61
N SER A 94 -8.00 9.28 -4.62
CA SER A 94 -7.03 9.36 -5.71
C SER A 94 -6.21 8.07 -5.84
N LEU A 95 -5.72 7.52 -4.73
CA LEU A 95 -4.99 6.24 -4.72
C LEU A 95 -5.87 5.08 -5.21
N HIS A 96 -7.15 5.06 -4.83
CA HIS A 96 -8.11 4.07 -5.32
C HIS A 96 -8.28 4.14 -6.84
N ARG A 97 -8.53 5.34 -7.40
CA ARG A 97 -8.66 5.51 -8.85
C ARG A 97 -7.37 5.12 -9.60
N TRP A 98 -6.22 5.44 -9.03
CA TRP A 98 -4.93 5.03 -9.59
C TRP A 98 -4.81 3.49 -9.62
N LEU A 99 -5.11 2.82 -8.50
CA LEU A 99 -5.01 1.37 -8.42
C LEU A 99 -5.94 0.72 -9.44
N GLU A 100 -7.21 1.15 -9.49
CA GLU A 100 -8.18 0.61 -10.45
C GLU A 100 -7.71 0.73 -11.91
N LYS A 101 -7.15 1.88 -12.31
CA LYS A 101 -6.55 2.05 -13.64
C LYS A 101 -5.42 1.04 -13.90
N ARG A 102 -4.59 0.75 -12.89
CA ARG A 102 -3.50 -0.23 -13.00
C ARG A 102 -4.00 -1.67 -13.02
N LEU A 103 -5.11 -1.98 -12.36
CA LEU A 103 -5.67 -3.34 -12.36
C LEU A 103 -6.39 -3.67 -13.68
N VAL A 104 -6.96 -2.68 -14.37
CA VAL A 104 -7.67 -2.89 -15.66
C VAL A 104 -6.74 -3.42 -16.76
N VAL A 105 -5.50 -2.90 -16.84
CA VAL A 105 -4.57 -3.23 -17.93
C VAL A 105 -3.31 -3.93 -17.37
N PRO A 106 -3.35 -5.26 -17.17
CA PRO A 106 -2.26 -6.01 -16.54
C PRO A 106 -1.04 -6.22 -17.45
N HIS A 107 -1.21 -6.04 -18.75
CA HIS A 107 -0.20 -6.32 -19.78
C HIS A 107 0.63 -5.10 -20.18
N GLU A 108 0.46 -3.97 -19.49
CA GLU A 108 1.18 -2.72 -19.77
C GLU A 108 2.10 -2.31 -18.61
N GLY A 109 3.20 -1.66 -18.98
CA GLY A 109 4.15 -1.02 -18.08
C GLY A 109 5.31 -1.91 -17.60
N ARG A 110 6.12 -1.35 -16.69
CA ARG A 110 7.22 -2.02 -16.00
C ARG A 110 6.58 -3.07 -15.06
N ASN A 111 6.77 -4.36 -15.34
CA ASN A 111 6.07 -5.50 -14.70
C ASN A 111 4.68 -5.84 -15.30
N ALA A 112 4.55 -5.72 -16.62
CA ALA A 112 3.44 -6.31 -17.35
C ALA A 112 3.41 -7.85 -17.16
N VAL A 113 2.21 -8.39 -16.94
CA VAL A 113 1.98 -9.84 -17.04
C VAL A 113 1.98 -10.22 -18.52
N PRO A 114 2.60 -11.35 -18.93
CA PRO A 114 2.57 -11.78 -20.33
C PRO A 114 1.14 -12.05 -20.82
N THR A 115 0.89 -11.78 -22.11
CA THR A 115 -0.32 -12.24 -22.81
C THR A 115 -0.25 -13.75 -23.06
N ALA A 116 -1.33 -14.37 -23.56
CA ALA A 116 -1.31 -15.78 -23.94
C ALA A 116 -0.23 -16.09 -24.99
N ALA A 117 -0.09 -15.22 -26.00
CA ALA A 117 0.95 -15.34 -27.03
C ALA A 117 2.35 -15.18 -26.43
N GLY A 118 2.55 -14.19 -25.56
CA GLY A 118 3.84 -13.99 -24.88
C GLY A 118 4.22 -15.16 -23.97
N LEU A 119 3.24 -15.74 -23.27
CA LEU A 119 3.40 -16.92 -22.45
C LEU A 119 3.82 -18.14 -23.29
N ALA A 120 3.14 -18.35 -24.42
CA ALA A 120 3.46 -19.44 -25.35
C ALA A 120 4.88 -19.30 -25.93
N ALA A 121 5.29 -18.08 -26.29
CA ALA A 121 6.64 -17.80 -26.78
C ALA A 121 7.70 -18.14 -25.73
N TRP A 122 7.50 -17.71 -24.47
CA TRP A 122 8.43 -18.03 -23.38
C TRP A 122 8.55 -19.52 -23.09
N LEU A 123 7.44 -20.26 -23.17
CA LEU A 123 7.47 -21.72 -23.00
C LEU A 123 8.17 -22.40 -24.19
N ALA A 124 8.01 -21.89 -25.41
CA ALA A 124 8.72 -22.36 -26.60
C ALA A 124 10.23 -22.07 -26.52
N GLU A 125 10.65 -20.99 -25.87
CA GLU A 125 12.04 -20.68 -25.53
C GLU A 125 12.63 -21.61 -24.45
N GLY A 126 11.83 -22.50 -23.86
CA GLY A 126 12.28 -23.43 -22.83
C GLY A 126 12.36 -22.83 -21.43
N ARG A 127 11.73 -21.67 -21.19
CA ARG A 127 11.66 -21.09 -19.83
C ARG A 127 10.84 -21.97 -18.89
N GLY A 128 11.35 -22.16 -17.68
CA GLY A 128 10.66 -22.92 -16.63
C GLY A 128 9.43 -22.19 -16.10
N GLU A 129 8.50 -22.92 -15.48
CA GLU A 129 7.23 -22.36 -14.99
C GLU A 129 7.45 -21.28 -13.92
N ASP A 130 8.51 -21.41 -13.12
CA ASP A 130 8.84 -20.44 -12.08
C ASP A 130 9.38 -19.12 -12.68
N GLU A 131 10.12 -19.18 -13.79
CA GLU A 131 10.57 -18.00 -14.54
C GLU A 131 9.38 -17.27 -15.17
N VAL A 132 8.45 -18.04 -15.71
CA VAL A 132 7.24 -17.56 -16.36
C VAL A 132 6.22 -17.02 -15.34
N ALA A 133 6.25 -17.51 -14.10
CA ALA A 133 5.46 -17.00 -12.98
C ALA A 133 6.01 -15.70 -12.37
N LEU A 134 7.30 -15.38 -12.59
CA LEU A 134 7.98 -14.25 -11.97
C LEU A 134 7.28 -12.89 -12.21
N PRO A 135 6.77 -12.56 -13.40
CA PRO A 135 6.06 -11.29 -13.62
C PRO A 135 4.81 -11.14 -12.75
N TRP A 136 4.13 -12.23 -12.39
CA TRP A 136 3.00 -12.18 -11.46
C TRP A 136 3.45 -11.76 -10.07
N LYS A 137 4.54 -12.35 -9.54
CA LYS A 137 5.13 -11.93 -8.26
C LYS A 137 5.53 -10.46 -8.33
N GLN A 138 6.30 -10.08 -9.35
CA GLN A 138 6.87 -8.74 -9.48
C GLN A 138 5.78 -7.67 -9.57
N ARG A 139 4.72 -7.93 -10.36
CA ARG A 139 3.60 -6.99 -10.49
C ARG A 139 2.85 -6.82 -9.18
N THR A 140 2.40 -7.92 -8.57
CA THR A 140 1.64 -7.86 -7.30
C THR A 140 2.46 -7.17 -6.22
N TRP A 141 3.74 -7.52 -6.11
CA TRP A 141 4.62 -6.90 -5.12
C TRP A 141 4.86 -5.42 -5.37
N ALA A 142 5.04 -5.01 -6.64
CA ALA A 142 5.20 -3.61 -6.99
C ALA A 142 3.95 -2.78 -6.65
N LEU A 143 2.76 -3.29 -6.95
CA LEU A 143 1.50 -2.61 -6.62
C LEU A 143 1.30 -2.49 -5.10
N LEU A 144 1.55 -3.56 -4.36
CA LEU A 144 1.51 -3.53 -2.89
C LEU A 144 2.46 -2.47 -2.33
N ARG A 145 3.71 -2.44 -2.81
CA ARG A 145 4.71 -1.45 -2.37
C ARG A 145 4.25 -0.01 -2.64
N ILE A 146 3.65 0.26 -3.79
CA ILE A 146 3.15 1.61 -4.11
C ILE A 146 2.01 1.97 -3.16
N VAL A 147 1.07 1.07 -2.92
CA VAL A 147 -0.03 1.30 -1.96
C VAL A 147 0.51 1.61 -0.56
N ARG A 148 1.48 0.83 -0.06
CA ARG A 148 2.11 1.06 1.26
C ARG A 148 2.84 2.40 1.32
N ARG A 149 3.63 2.70 0.30
CA ARG A 149 4.40 3.95 0.18
C ARG A 149 3.46 5.16 0.17
N ASP A 150 2.43 5.13 -0.66
CA ASP A 150 1.50 6.25 -0.79
C ASP A 150 0.65 6.41 0.48
N GLY A 151 0.27 5.32 1.14
CA GLY A 151 -0.34 5.38 2.47
C GLY A 151 0.58 6.01 3.53
N ALA A 152 1.87 5.69 3.51
CA ALA A 152 2.86 6.32 4.40
C ALA A 152 3.06 7.81 4.08
N ARG A 153 3.06 8.18 2.80
CA ARG A 153 3.09 9.57 2.34
C ARG A 153 1.91 10.37 2.89
N ILE A 154 0.68 9.88 2.69
CA ILE A 154 -0.55 10.56 3.16
C ILE A 154 -0.48 10.79 4.68
N ARG A 155 0.01 9.81 5.45
CA ARG A 155 0.22 9.97 6.91
C ARG A 155 1.25 11.07 7.20
N SER A 156 2.38 11.05 6.51
CA SER A 156 3.45 12.04 6.73
C SER A 156 2.99 13.46 6.43
N GLU A 157 2.19 13.65 5.38
CA GLU A 157 1.58 14.93 5.03
C GLU A 157 0.60 15.41 6.11
N ALA A 158 -0.24 14.49 6.61
CA ALA A 158 -1.21 14.79 7.67
C ALA A 158 -0.58 14.98 9.06
N ALA A 159 0.64 14.50 9.30
CA ALA A 159 1.23 14.42 10.65
C ALA A 159 1.34 15.77 11.36
N ARG A 160 1.73 16.82 10.63
CA ARG A 160 1.83 18.18 11.20
C ARG A 160 0.47 18.67 11.70
N ASP A 161 -0.56 18.50 10.87
CA ASP A 161 -1.90 18.98 11.16
C ASP A 161 -2.55 18.16 12.28
N LEU A 162 -2.37 16.83 12.29
CA LEU A 162 -2.81 15.97 13.39
C LEU A 162 -2.21 16.38 14.74
N ARG A 163 -0.93 16.79 14.76
CA ARG A 163 -0.26 17.27 15.98
C ARG A 163 -0.76 18.64 16.41
N ALA A 164 -1.16 19.48 15.45
CA ALA A 164 -1.70 20.82 15.73
C ALA A 164 -3.08 20.78 16.41
N LEU A 165 -3.82 19.67 16.28
CA LEU A 165 -5.11 19.46 16.97
C LEU A 165 -4.99 19.40 18.50
N GLY A 166 -3.79 19.15 19.05
CA GLY A 166 -3.52 19.23 20.48
C GLY A 166 -2.63 18.09 21.02
N PRO A 167 -2.27 18.14 22.31
CA PRO A 167 -1.30 17.20 22.90
C PRO A 167 -1.71 15.73 22.84
N ALA A 168 -3.01 15.43 23.03
CA ALA A 168 -3.54 14.08 22.97
C ALA A 168 -3.46 13.51 21.55
N SER A 169 -3.85 14.28 20.54
CA SER A 169 -3.74 13.92 19.11
C SER A 169 -2.29 13.76 18.68
N ALA A 170 -1.39 14.65 19.14
CA ALA A 170 0.05 14.53 18.90
C ALA A 170 0.66 13.28 19.55
N ARG A 171 0.13 12.82 20.68
CA ARG A 171 0.55 11.54 21.29
C ARG A 171 0.05 10.36 20.46
N LEU A 172 -1.20 10.37 20.03
CA LEU A 172 -1.79 9.31 19.22
C LEU A 172 -1.05 9.13 17.88
N GLU A 173 -0.78 10.23 17.17
CA GLU A 173 -0.02 10.19 15.91
C GLU A 173 1.39 9.61 16.11
N ARG A 174 2.09 9.98 17.20
CA ARG A 174 3.42 9.42 17.49
C ARG A 174 3.38 7.94 17.80
N VAL A 175 2.33 7.47 18.48
CA VAL A 175 2.12 6.03 18.74
C VAL A 175 1.85 5.29 17.43
N ASP A 176 0.98 5.80 16.55
CA ASP A 176 0.75 5.22 15.22
C ASP A 176 2.05 5.14 14.41
N ALA A 177 2.80 6.24 14.32
CA ALA A 177 4.08 6.26 13.62
C ALA A 177 5.10 5.27 14.21
N GLY A 178 5.11 5.10 15.53
CA GLY A 178 5.92 4.10 16.24
C GLY A 178 5.53 2.67 15.88
N LEU A 179 4.23 2.35 15.93
CA LEU A 179 3.70 1.03 15.58
C LEU A 179 3.97 0.67 14.12
N ARG A 180 3.87 1.64 13.20
CA ARG A 180 4.17 1.43 11.78
C ARG A 180 5.64 1.13 11.55
N ARG A 181 6.56 1.88 12.17
CA ARG A 181 8.00 1.57 12.10
C ARG A 181 8.30 0.18 12.68
N ALA A 182 7.70 -0.16 13.82
CA ALA A 182 7.90 -1.47 14.45
C ALA A 182 7.36 -2.64 13.61
N THR A 183 6.37 -2.41 12.73
CA THR A 183 5.72 -3.45 11.93
C THR A 183 6.07 -3.42 10.44
N GLU A 184 6.94 -2.50 10.01
CA GLU A 184 7.29 -2.29 8.60
C GLU A 184 7.89 -3.58 7.98
N ASP A 185 8.87 -4.17 8.65
CA ASP A 185 9.52 -5.40 8.17
C ASP A 185 8.59 -6.60 8.13
N ALA A 186 7.69 -6.71 9.11
CA ALA A 186 6.68 -7.77 9.13
C ALA A 186 5.69 -7.59 7.97
N THR A 187 5.26 -6.35 7.73
CA THR A 187 4.38 -5.99 6.61
C THR A 187 5.06 -6.26 5.27
N ARG A 188 6.32 -5.87 5.10
CA ARG A 188 7.10 -6.13 3.88
C ARG A 188 7.23 -7.63 3.60
N ARG A 189 7.55 -8.43 4.63
CA ARG A 189 7.66 -9.89 4.52
C ARG A 189 6.31 -10.54 4.17
N ARG A 190 5.22 -10.08 4.78
CA ARG A 190 3.86 -10.52 4.46
C ARG A 190 3.52 -10.23 2.99
N ASP A 191 3.72 -8.99 2.56
CA ASP A 191 3.40 -8.54 1.20
C ASP A 191 4.24 -9.30 0.14
N GLU A 192 5.52 -9.56 0.42
CA GLU A 192 6.35 -10.40 -0.45
C GLU A 192 5.88 -11.87 -0.47
N ALA A 193 5.54 -12.44 0.69
CA ALA A 193 5.07 -13.81 0.79
C ALA A 193 3.77 -14.03 0.02
N VAL A 194 2.83 -13.08 0.09
CA VAL A 194 1.57 -13.11 -0.64
C VAL A 194 1.81 -12.98 -2.15
N ALA A 195 2.66 -12.05 -2.59
CA ALA A 195 3.03 -11.94 -4.01
C ALA A 195 3.69 -13.23 -4.52
N GLY A 196 4.54 -13.87 -3.69
CA GLY A 196 5.12 -15.17 -3.99
C GLY A 196 4.07 -16.29 -4.07
N ALA A 197 3.02 -16.25 -3.24
CA ALA A 197 1.94 -17.24 -3.27
C ALA A 197 1.12 -17.14 -4.57
N VAL A 198 0.87 -15.92 -5.07
CA VAL A 198 0.22 -15.70 -6.38
C VAL A 198 1.03 -16.36 -7.50
N ALA A 199 2.35 -16.12 -7.55
CA ALA A 199 3.21 -16.72 -8.56
C ALA A 199 3.30 -18.25 -8.45
N ARG A 200 3.46 -18.79 -7.23
CA ARG A 200 3.45 -20.26 -7.03
C ARG A 200 2.14 -20.89 -7.47
N ARG A 201 1.00 -20.24 -7.20
CA ARG A 201 -0.30 -20.70 -7.68
C ARG A 201 -0.35 -20.71 -9.20
N PHE A 202 0.13 -19.66 -9.86
CA PHE A 202 0.25 -19.63 -11.31
C PHE A 202 1.11 -20.76 -11.86
N ALA A 203 2.33 -20.95 -11.33
CA ALA A 203 3.21 -22.03 -11.75
C ALA A 203 2.56 -23.41 -11.57
N ARG A 204 1.87 -23.65 -10.43
CA ARG A 204 1.16 -24.90 -10.17
C ARG A 204 0.04 -25.18 -11.17
N GLU A 205 -0.78 -24.18 -11.49
CA GLU A 205 -1.84 -24.34 -12.49
C GLU A 205 -1.25 -24.51 -13.91
N LEU A 206 -0.16 -23.79 -14.23
CA LEU A 206 0.53 -23.95 -15.51
C LEU A 206 1.04 -25.38 -15.71
N ARG A 207 1.68 -25.98 -14.68
CA ARG A 207 2.12 -27.39 -14.70
C ARG A 207 0.98 -28.38 -14.93
N ARG A 208 -0.24 -28.07 -14.48
CA ARG A 208 -1.43 -28.92 -14.69
C ARG A 208 -1.96 -28.83 -16.12
N VAL A 209 -1.76 -27.68 -16.78
CA VAL A 209 -2.12 -27.48 -18.18
C VAL A 209 -1.08 -28.12 -19.12
N ASP A 210 0.17 -28.25 -18.68
CA ASP A 210 1.29 -28.85 -19.45
C ASP A 210 1.31 -30.41 -19.46
N ALA A 211 0.17 -31.07 -19.25
CA ALA A 211 0.01 -32.49 -19.60
C ALA A 211 0.00 -32.62 -21.14
N PRO A 212 0.64 -33.64 -21.73
CA PRO A 212 1.34 -33.58 -23.02
C PRO A 212 0.51 -33.00 -24.17
N GLY A 213 0.95 -31.84 -24.70
CA GLY A 213 0.32 -31.14 -25.82
C GLY A 213 0.60 -29.64 -25.83
N ARG A 214 1.87 -29.25 -26.00
CA ARG A 214 2.37 -27.86 -26.01
C ARG A 214 1.96 -27.08 -27.26
N GLY A 215 0.66 -26.81 -27.40
CA GLY A 215 0.16 -25.89 -28.42
C GLY A 215 -0.24 -24.56 -27.82
N GLU A 216 -0.02 -23.47 -28.54
CA GLU A 216 -0.65 -22.16 -28.26
C GLU A 216 -2.17 -22.31 -28.03
N GLU A 217 -2.80 -23.27 -28.72
CA GLU A 217 -4.21 -23.60 -28.57
C GLU A 217 -4.58 -24.18 -27.19
N ALA A 218 -3.70 -24.96 -26.55
CA ALA A 218 -3.92 -25.42 -25.18
C ALA A 218 -3.90 -24.24 -24.20
N LEU A 219 -2.94 -23.32 -24.36
CA LEU A 219 -2.86 -22.09 -23.56
C LEU A 219 -4.05 -21.17 -23.83
N ARG A 220 -4.47 -20.95 -25.08
CA ARG A 220 -5.67 -20.17 -25.41
C ARG A 220 -6.92 -20.75 -24.77
N ARG A 221 -7.12 -22.07 -24.82
CA ARG A 221 -8.22 -22.75 -24.12
C ARG A 221 -8.12 -22.61 -22.60
N ALA A 222 -6.91 -22.62 -22.05
CA ALA A 222 -6.67 -22.41 -20.63
C ALA A 222 -6.97 -20.95 -20.22
N PHE A 223 -6.61 -19.96 -21.03
CA PHE A 223 -7.04 -18.57 -20.85
C PHE A 223 -8.57 -18.45 -20.91
N ALA A 224 -9.22 -19.14 -21.85
CA ALA A 224 -10.67 -19.15 -22.01
C ALA A 224 -11.41 -19.87 -20.86
N SER A 225 -10.82 -20.90 -20.23
CA SER A 225 -11.40 -21.60 -19.07
C SER A 225 -11.34 -20.79 -17.77
N GLY A 226 -10.72 -19.60 -17.82
CA GLY A 226 -10.81 -18.57 -16.79
C GLY A 226 -9.92 -18.78 -15.58
N TRP A 227 -9.03 -19.77 -15.53
CA TRP A 227 -8.13 -19.94 -14.37
C TRP A 227 -7.11 -18.80 -14.25
N ILE A 228 -6.62 -18.27 -15.38
CA ILE A 228 -5.78 -17.06 -15.38
C ILE A 228 -6.56 -15.84 -14.91
N ALA A 229 -7.83 -15.73 -15.31
CA ALA A 229 -8.71 -14.69 -14.80
C ALA A 229 -8.91 -14.81 -13.27
N ARG A 230 -8.97 -16.05 -12.73
CA ARG A 230 -9.01 -16.28 -11.27
C ARG A 230 -7.73 -15.84 -10.57
N ILE A 231 -6.55 -16.20 -11.09
CA ILE A 231 -5.26 -15.79 -10.51
C ILE A 231 -5.12 -14.26 -10.52
N ARG A 232 -5.53 -13.63 -11.63
CA ARG A 232 -5.62 -12.18 -11.71
C ARG A 232 -6.56 -11.62 -10.64
N ALA A 233 -7.77 -12.16 -10.52
CA ALA A 233 -8.73 -11.71 -9.52
C ALA A 233 -8.17 -11.83 -8.09
N ASP A 234 -7.40 -12.89 -7.79
CA ASP A 234 -6.75 -13.05 -6.49
C ASP A 234 -5.65 -11.99 -6.27
N ALA A 235 -4.82 -11.73 -7.27
CA ALA A 235 -3.78 -10.69 -7.21
C ALA A 235 -4.39 -9.29 -7.02
N ASP A 236 -5.46 -8.99 -7.76
CA ASP A 236 -6.22 -7.75 -7.70
C ASP A 236 -6.89 -7.60 -6.32
N ALA A 237 -7.47 -8.68 -5.80
CA ALA A 237 -8.11 -8.71 -4.48
C ALA A 237 -7.12 -8.42 -3.36
N VAL A 238 -5.90 -8.96 -3.43
CA VAL A 238 -4.81 -8.68 -2.48
C VAL A 238 -4.42 -7.20 -2.52
N CYS A 239 -4.25 -6.61 -3.70
CA CYS A 239 -3.91 -5.19 -3.82
C CYS A 239 -5.02 -4.28 -3.28
N ARG A 240 -6.28 -4.60 -3.59
CA ARG A 240 -7.45 -3.89 -3.04
C ARG A 240 -7.58 -4.06 -1.53
N ALA A 241 -7.24 -5.23 -0.98
CA ALA A 241 -7.25 -5.48 0.45
C ALA A 241 -6.20 -4.61 1.17
N ALA A 242 -4.98 -4.53 0.63
CA ALA A 242 -3.95 -3.64 1.16
C ALA A 242 -4.40 -2.16 1.13
N LEU A 243 -5.04 -1.71 0.05
CA LEU A 243 -5.58 -0.35 -0.01
C LEU A 243 -6.68 -0.11 1.04
N ARG A 244 -7.59 -1.06 1.24
CA ARG A 244 -8.64 -0.96 2.27
C ARG A 244 -8.04 -0.92 3.68
N GLU A 245 -7.02 -1.72 3.95
CA GLU A 245 -6.28 -1.72 5.22
C GLU A 245 -5.64 -0.35 5.46
N GLU A 246 -4.90 0.19 4.48
CA GLU A 246 -4.28 1.53 4.60
C GLU A 246 -5.32 2.64 4.78
N ALA A 247 -6.43 2.58 4.05
CA ALA A 247 -7.53 3.53 4.18
C ALA A 247 -8.21 3.46 5.56
N SER A 248 -8.45 2.26 6.10
CA SER A 248 -9.02 2.08 7.44
C SER A 248 -8.12 2.69 8.51
N LEU A 249 -6.82 2.36 8.47
CA LEU A 249 -5.85 2.87 9.44
C LEU A 249 -5.74 4.40 9.39
N LEU A 250 -5.73 5.00 8.19
CA LEU A 250 -5.74 6.45 8.03
C LEU A 250 -7.00 7.10 8.60
N ARG A 251 -8.18 6.53 8.33
CA ARG A 251 -9.46 7.02 8.86
C ARG A 251 -9.53 6.92 10.37
N GLU A 252 -9.09 5.79 10.93
CA GLU A 252 -9.05 5.55 12.36
C GLU A 252 -8.13 6.54 13.07
N LEU A 253 -6.94 6.81 12.50
CA LEU A 253 -6.01 7.81 13.03
C LEU A 253 -6.63 9.20 13.02
N VAL A 254 -7.16 9.66 11.88
CA VAL A 254 -7.73 11.00 11.76
C VAL A 254 -8.97 11.16 12.63
N GLY A 255 -9.87 10.17 12.62
CA GLY A 255 -11.08 10.16 13.44
C GLY A 255 -10.76 10.13 14.94
N GLY A 256 -9.76 9.34 15.35
CA GLY A 256 -9.27 9.31 16.73
C GLY A 256 -8.70 10.65 17.19
N CYS A 257 -7.85 11.28 16.36
CA CYS A 257 -7.29 12.60 16.66
C CYS A 257 -8.36 13.70 16.70
N ALA A 258 -9.33 13.69 15.80
CA ALA A 258 -10.44 14.65 15.80
C ALA A 258 -11.35 14.48 17.03
N ALA A 259 -11.65 13.22 17.41
CA ALA A 259 -12.45 12.93 18.61
C ALA A 259 -11.76 13.39 19.89
N LEU A 260 -10.43 13.22 20.00
CA LEU A 260 -9.65 13.71 21.13
C LEU A 260 -9.65 15.25 21.20
N ALA A 261 -9.54 15.92 20.06
CA ALA A 261 -9.62 17.38 19.99
C ALA A 261 -11.01 17.90 20.42
N GLY A 262 -12.08 17.25 19.94
CA GLY A 262 -13.46 17.59 20.33
C GLY A 262 -13.69 17.50 21.84
N ARG A 263 -13.23 16.42 22.49
CA ARG A 263 -13.34 16.26 23.94
C ARG A 263 -12.58 17.34 24.70
N ALA A 264 -11.38 17.71 24.26
CA ALA A 264 -10.60 18.77 24.90
C ALA A 264 -11.30 20.13 24.81
N LEU A 265 -12.00 20.40 23.70
CA LEU A 265 -12.81 21.61 23.56
C LEU A 265 -14.02 21.59 24.50
N GLU A 266 -14.70 20.45 24.64
CA GLU A 266 -15.84 20.29 25.55
C GLU A 266 -15.43 20.45 27.03
N GLU A 267 -14.33 19.83 27.43
CA GLU A 267 -13.78 19.92 28.79
C GLU A 267 -13.26 21.32 29.14
N GLY A 268 -12.61 22.00 28.19
CA GLY A 268 -12.14 23.38 28.37
C GLY A 268 -13.26 24.43 28.32
N SER A 269 -14.39 24.10 27.68
CA SER A 269 -15.58 24.97 27.61
C SER A 269 -16.57 24.74 28.76
N ALA A 270 -16.32 23.77 29.64
CA ALA A 270 -17.09 23.59 30.85
C ALA A 270 -16.94 24.86 31.71
N PRO A 271 -18.00 25.64 31.92
CA PRO A 271 -17.88 26.92 32.58
C PRO A 271 -17.46 26.68 34.04
N ALA A 272 -16.57 27.54 34.54
CA ALA A 272 -16.17 27.64 35.95
C ALA A 272 -17.35 28.05 36.86
N ARG A 273 -18.47 27.32 36.82
CA ARG A 273 -19.71 27.56 37.57
C ARG A 273 -19.62 27.17 39.04
N ALA A 274 -18.48 26.66 39.50
CA ALA A 274 -18.32 26.24 40.89
C ALA A 274 -17.68 27.28 41.83
N ALA A 275 -17.15 28.41 41.32
CA ALA A 275 -16.40 29.36 42.15
C ALA A 275 -17.16 30.64 42.53
N ALA A 276 -18.41 30.83 42.10
CA ALA A 276 -19.19 32.06 42.35
C ALA A 276 -20.36 31.88 43.34
N GLY A 277 -20.40 30.77 44.10
CA GLY A 277 -21.51 30.41 44.99
C GLY A 277 -21.19 30.43 46.49
N GLY A 278 -20.20 31.19 46.94
CA GLY A 278 -19.77 31.21 48.35
C GLY A 278 -19.59 32.63 48.88
N GLY A 279 -20.64 33.45 48.78
CA GLY A 279 -20.57 34.85 49.17
C GLY A 279 -21.92 35.43 49.52
N GLU A 280 -22.76 34.74 50.28
CA GLU A 280 -23.86 35.39 51.00
C GLU A 280 -24.00 34.81 52.43
N ARG A 281 -23.49 35.62 53.36
CA ARG A 281 -23.96 35.89 54.73
C ARG A 281 -23.69 34.86 55.83
#